data_AF-A0A1G3QVG7-F1
#
_entry.id   AF-A0A1G3QVG7-F1
#
_cell.length_a   1.000
_cell.length_b   1.000
_cell.length_c   1.000
_cell.angle_alpha   90.00
_cell.angle_beta   90.00
_cell.angle_gamma   90.00
#
_symmetry.space_group_name_H-M   'P 1'
#
loop_
_entity.id
_entity.type
_entity.pdbx_description
1 polymer ?
#
loop_
_entity_poly.entity_id
_entity_poly.type
_entity_poly.pdbx_seq_one_letter_code
_entity_poly.pdbx_strand_id
1 'polypeptide(L)' 'MKEIKYQGEEDILIKGINVLLKKLGPVETTRFLNIPRKKRSESVKRHREWQKTLKKEKFLKELFSE' A
#
# COMPACT_ATOMS: atom_id res chain seq x y z
N MET A 1 -24.52 -14.04 11.35
CA MET A 1 -23.25 -13.36 11.01
C MET A 1 -22.57 -12.98 12.32
N LYS A 2 -21.31 -13.34 12.55
CA LYS A 2 -20.59 -12.87 13.75
C LYS A 2 -20.41 -11.36 13.63
N GLU A 3 -20.92 -10.61 14.60
CA GLU A 3 -20.67 -9.18 14.70
C GLU A 3 -19.15 -8.94 14.82
N ILE A 4 -18.56 -8.38 13.77
CA ILE A 4 -17.18 -7.90 13.83
C ILE A 4 -17.24 -6.60 14.62
N LYS A 5 -17.08 -6.71 15.94
CA LYS A 5 -16.92 -5.54 16.82
C LYS A 5 -15.55 -4.95 16.51
N TYR A 6 -15.54 -3.88 15.71
CA TYR A 6 -14.32 -3.13 15.44
C TYR A 6 -13.72 -2.64 16.75
N GLN A 7 -12.42 -2.87 16.96
CA GLN A 7 -11.71 -2.23 18.06
C GLN A 7 -11.62 -0.72 17.80
N GLY A 8 -11.63 0.07 18.87
CA GLY A 8 -11.40 1.51 18.77
C GLY A 8 -10.08 1.81 18.07
N GLU A 9 -10.03 2.88 17.30
CA GLU A 9 -8.84 3.26 16.52
C GLU A 9 -7.61 3.44 17.44
N GLU A 10 -7.80 4.05 18.61
CA GLU A 10 -6.75 4.21 19.62
C GLU A 10 -6.18 2.88 20.10
N ASP A 11 -7.04 1.90 20.40
CA ASP A 11 -6.62 0.58 20.85
C ASP A 11 -5.78 -0.14 19.78
N ILE A 12 -6.15 0.03 18.51
CA ILE A 12 -5.43 -0.55 17.38
C ILE A 12 -4.06 0.11 17.25
N LEU A 13 -4.00 1.45 17.34
CA LEU A 13 -2.75 2.19 17.26
C LEU A 13 -1.78 1.80 18.38
N ILE A 14 -2.26 1.74 19.63
CA ILE A 14 -1.45 1.35 20.79
C ILE A 14 -0.92 -0.07 20.61
N LYS A 15 -1.77 -1.03 20.23
CA LYS A 15 -1.35 -2.41 19.97
C LYS A 15 -0.32 -2.49 18.84
N GLY A 16 -0.54 -1.76 17.75
CA GLY A 16 0.36 -1.72 16.61
C GLY A 16 1.75 -1.18 16.98
N ILE A 17 1.80 -0.05 17.68
CA ILE A 17 3.06 0.56 18.13
C ILE A 17 3.79 -0.40 19.09
N ASN A 18 3.10 -1.05 20.01
CA ASN A 18 3.71 -2.02 20.93
C ASN A 18 4.35 -3.22 20.19
N VAL A 19 3.69 -3.72 19.14
CA VAL A 19 4.24 -4.79 18.30
C VAL A 19 5.49 -4.30 17.56
N LEU A 20 5.45 -3.09 16.98
CA LEU A 20 6.59 -2.51 16.28
C LEU A 20 7.78 -2.31 17.23
N LEU A 21 7.56 -1.72 18.41
CA LEU A 21 8.60 -1.53 19.42
C LEU A 21 9.24 -2.86 19.83
N LYS A 22 8.42 -3.90 20.05
CA LYS A 22 8.90 -5.23 20.43
C LYS A 22 9.71 -5.92 19.33
N LYS A 23 9.39 -5.69 18.05
CA LYS A 23 9.98 -6.41 16.91
C LYS A 23 11.13 -5.67 16.24
N LEU A 24 11.06 -4.35 16.18
CA LEU A 24 12.00 -3.49 15.48
C LEU A 24 12.90 -2.70 16.45
N GLY A 25 12.49 -2.57 17.71
CA GLY A 25 13.12 -1.65 18.64
C GLY A 25 12.69 -0.19 18.39
N PRO A 26 13.04 0.73 19.30
CA PRO A 26 12.58 2.11 19.27
C PRO A 26 13.06 2.85 18.02
N VAL A 27 14.33 2.72 17.65
CA VAL A 27 14.94 3.45 16.52
C VAL A 27 14.27 3.08 15.19
N GLU A 28 14.17 1.79 14.86
CA GLU A 28 13.55 1.35 13.61
C GLU A 28 12.03 1.54 13.63
N THR A 29 11.38 1.51 14.79
CA THR A 29 9.95 1.86 14.89
C THR A 29 9.72 3.31 14.53
N THR A 30 10.51 4.24 15.08
CA THR A 30 10.43 5.66 14.71
C THR A 30 10.70 5.86 13.23
N ARG A 31 11.71 5.19 12.67
CA ARG A 31 11.99 5.24 11.23
C ARG A 31 10.81 4.73 10.42
N PHE A 32 10.23 3.57 10.78
CA PHE A 32 9.07 2.96 10.11
C PHE A 32 7.86 3.90 10.07
N LEU A 33 7.51 4.51 11.22
CA LEU A 33 6.40 5.44 11.32
C LEU A 33 6.60 6.71 10.47
N ASN A 34 7.86 7.09 10.24
CA ASN A 34 8.24 8.25 9.44
C ASN A 34 8.61 7.91 7.99
N ILE A 35 8.46 6.65 7.54
CA ILE A 35 8.69 6.32 6.14
C ILE A 35 7.77 7.21 5.30
N PRO A 36 8.32 8.08 4.45
CA PRO A 36 7.49 8.95 3.63
C PRO A 36 6.65 8.04 2.74
N ARG A 37 5.32 8.13 2.89
CA ARG A 37 4.41 7.47 1.95
C ARG A 37 4.81 7.94 0.57
N LYS A 38 5.17 7.01 -0.32
CA LYS A 38 5.48 7.33 -1.72
C LYS A 38 4.35 8.24 -2.20
N LYS A 39 4.69 9.50 -2.56
CA LYS A 39 3.68 10.48 -2.99
C LYS A 39 2.80 9.78 -4.01
N ARG A 40 1.48 9.78 -3.78
CA ARG A 40 0.54 9.23 -4.75
C ARG A 40 0.85 9.88 -6.09
N SER A 41 1.30 9.08 -7.06
CA SER A 41 1.37 9.57 -8.42
C SER A 41 -0.04 9.87 -8.88
N GLU A 42 -0.22 11.06 -9.46
CA GLU A 42 -1.46 11.44 -10.13
C GLU A 42 -1.88 10.29 -11.06
N SER A 43 -3.18 9.98 -11.08
CA SER A 43 -3.72 8.77 -11.70
C SER A 43 -3.32 8.64 -13.17
N VAL A 44 -3.40 9.74 -13.93
CA VAL A 44 -3.00 9.77 -15.35
C VAL A 44 -1.49 9.55 -15.48
N LYS A 45 -0.66 10.18 -14.63
CA LYS A 45 0.79 9.95 -14.66
C LYS A 45 1.13 8.47 -14.41
N ARG A 46 0.49 7.85 -13.42
CA ARG A 46 0.66 6.43 -13.10
C ARG A 46 0.23 5.53 -14.25
N HIS A 47 -0.92 5.84 -14.86
CA HIS A 47 -1.44 5.09 -15.99
C HIS A 47 -0.51 5.20 -17.20
N ARG A 48 0.06 6.38 -17.47
CA ARG A 48 1.04 6.56 -18.55
C ARG A 48 2.32 5.79 -18.31
N GLU A 49 2.82 5.76 -17.07
CA GLU A 49 3.98 4.95 -16.68
C GLU A 49 3.69 3.46 -16.91
N TRP A 50 2.50 2.99 -16.54
CA TRP A 50 2.05 1.62 -16.83
C TRP A 50 1.94 1.35 -18.34
N GLN A 51 1.35 2.25 -19.14
CA GLN A 51 1.26 2.07 -20.59
C GLN A 51 2.64 1.94 -21.26
N LYS A 52 3.65 2.65 -20.76
CA LYS A 52 5.03 2.55 -21.28
C LYS A 52 5.66 1.19 -21.06
N THR A 53 5.21 0.40 -20.08
CA THR A 53 5.74 -0.96 -19.86
C THR A 53 5.10 -2.00 -20.78
N LEU A 54 4.04 -1.65 -21.50
CA LEU A 54 3.32 -2.57 -22.37
C LEU A 54 3.94 -2.61 -23.78
N LYS A 55 4.02 -3.82 -24.33
CA LYS A 55 4.19 -4.02 -25.77
C LYS A 55 2.84 -3.82 -26.44
N LYS A 56 2.60 -2.63 -26.98
CA LYS A 56 1.31 -2.18 -27.53
C LYS A 56 0.61 -3.25 -28.38
N GLU A 57 1.31 -3.78 -29.37
CA GLU A 57 0.75 -4.75 -30.33
C GLU A 57 0.33 -6.05 -29.65
N LYS A 58 1.17 -6.61 -28.77
CA LYS A 58 0.87 -7.81 -28.00
C LYS A 58 -0.34 -7.58 -27.08
N PHE A 59 -0.35 -6.47 -26.36
CA PHE A 59 -1.43 -6.12 -25.43
C PHE A 59 -2.76 -5.96 -26.15
N LEU A 60 -2.80 -5.22 -27.26
CA LEU A 60 -4.02 -5.03 -28.04
C LEU A 60 -4.49 -6.35 -28.65
N LYS A 61 -3.57 -7.20 -29.12
CA LYS A 61 -3.92 -8.52 -29.63
C LYS A 61 -4.57 -9.40 -28.57
N GLU A 62 -4.05 -9.43 -27.34
CA GLU A 62 -4.64 -10.18 -26.22
C GLU A 62 -5.97 -9.60 -25.75
N LEU A 63 -6.13 -8.27 -25.80
CA LEU A 63 -7.35 -7.59 -25.35
C LEU A 63 -8.52 -7.75 -26.33
N PHE A 64 -8.22 -7.76 -27.63
CA PHE A 64 -9.22 -7.84 -28.70
C PHE A 64 -9.26 -9.21 -29.39
N SER A 65 -8.56 -10.22 -28.87
CA SER A 65 -8.72 -11.60 -29.32
C SER A 65 -9.99 -12.20 -28.72
N GLU A 66 -11.11 -11.94 -29.38
CA GLU A 66 -12.27 -12.84 -29.45
C GLU A 66 -12.12 -13.80 -30.64
#